data_AF-A0A1F5TRC3-F1
#
_entry.id   AF-A0A1F5TRC3-F1
#
_cell.length_a   1.000
_cell.length_b   1.000
_cell.length_c   1.000
_cell.angle_alpha   90.00
_cell.angle_beta   90.00
_cell.angle_gamma   90.00
#
_symmetry.space_group_name_H-M   'P 1'
#
loop_
_entity.id
_entity.type
_entity.pdbx_description
1 polymer ?
#
loop_
_entity_poly.entity_id
_entity_poly.type
_entity_poly.pdbx_seq_one_letter_code
_entity_poly.pdbx_strand_id
1 'polypeptide(L)'
;MLKIYKKLRWRHVLVLVLLLSMALVPYLVFAVGEPTENDGMLPIGGGNGGAGATRQLFDILGQSAGYETGPQNSVGNVVAIVINAVLALVGMIFLIEVFYGGYLWMTAQGNDEQVTKAKELIRQAVIGVIVIVAAYAIVYFVLSNLLEVGGADGTTAG
;
A
#
# COMPACT_ATOMS: atom_id res chain seq x y z
N MET A 1 31.91 8.78 -22.34
CA MET A 1 31.36 8.85 -20.96
C MET A 1 30.30 7.78 -20.72
N LEU A 2 30.63 6.48 -20.66
CA LEU A 2 29.60 5.42 -20.51
C LEU A 2 30.09 4.20 -19.71
N LYS A 3 31.11 4.35 -18.86
CA LYS A 3 31.64 3.25 -18.02
C LYS A 3 31.05 3.21 -16.60
N ILE A 4 30.20 4.19 -16.21
CA ILE A 4 29.67 4.32 -14.84
C ILE A 4 28.57 3.31 -14.53
N TYR A 5 27.65 3.03 -15.46
CA TYR A 5 26.46 2.21 -15.16
C TYR A 5 26.76 0.71 -14.97
N LYS A 6 27.87 0.20 -15.52
CA LYS A 6 28.24 -1.23 -15.40
C LYS A 6 28.82 -1.60 -14.02
N LYS A 7 29.33 -0.61 -13.27
CA LYS A 7 29.93 -0.82 -11.94
C LYS A 7 28.91 -0.73 -10.81
N LEU A 8 27.69 -0.27 -11.10
CA LEU A 8 26.60 -0.27 -10.15
C LEU A 8 26.13 -1.72 -10.01
N ARG A 9 26.84 -2.50 -9.17
CA ARG A 9 26.48 -3.90 -8.86
C ARG A 9 24.98 -3.87 -8.56
N TRP A 10 24.18 -4.59 -9.33
CA TRP A 10 22.72 -4.59 -9.25
C TRP A 10 22.19 -4.75 -7.80
N ARG A 11 22.98 -5.43 -6.97
CA ARG A 11 22.84 -5.49 -5.50
C ARG A 11 22.73 -4.13 -4.80
N HIS A 12 23.51 -3.13 -5.19
CA HIS A 12 23.44 -1.75 -4.66
C HIS A 12 22.28 -0.96 -5.23
N VAL A 13 21.83 -1.23 -6.47
CA VAL A 13 20.60 -0.61 -7.00
C VAL A 13 19.40 -1.06 -6.17
N LEU A 14 19.32 -2.36 -5.90
CA LEU A 14 18.31 -2.95 -5.02
C LEU A 14 18.36 -2.36 -3.61
N VAL A 15 19.56 -2.22 -3.03
CA VAL A 15 19.74 -1.63 -1.69
C VAL A 15 19.44 -0.12 -1.67
N LEU A 16 19.74 0.63 -2.74
CA LEU A 16 19.41 2.06 -2.84
C LEU A 16 17.90 2.30 -2.96
N VAL A 17 17.20 1.48 -3.75
CA VAL A 17 15.74 1.56 -3.89
C VAL A 17 15.06 1.19 -2.56
N LEU A 18 15.56 0.16 -1.88
CA LEU A 18 15.08 -0.24 -0.56
C LEU A 18 15.35 0.85 0.49
N LEU A 19 16.55 1.43 0.53
CA LEU A 19 16.87 2.53 1.45
C LEU A 19 16.08 3.80 1.17
N LEU A 20 15.89 4.15 -0.12
CA LEU A 20 15.07 5.30 -0.51
C LEU A 20 13.62 5.10 -0.07
N SER A 21 13.06 3.90 -0.24
CA SER A 21 11.70 3.60 0.23
C SER A 21 11.57 3.65 1.75
N MET A 22 12.57 3.15 2.48
CA MET A 22 12.56 3.12 3.93
C MET A 22 12.75 4.51 4.55
N ALA A 23 13.39 5.44 3.82
CA ALA A 23 13.48 6.85 4.20
C ALA A 23 12.23 7.65 3.80
N LEU A 24 11.61 7.34 2.66
CA LEU A 24 10.48 8.09 2.12
C LEU A 24 9.14 7.73 2.77
N VAL A 25 8.92 6.46 3.12
CA VAL A 25 7.65 5.99 3.71
C VAL A 25 7.37 6.61 5.08
N PRO A 26 8.34 6.67 6.03
CA PRO A 26 8.15 7.42 7.27
C PRO A 26 7.84 8.90 7.00
N TYR A 27 8.53 9.50 6.02
CA TYR A 27 8.31 10.90 5.68
C TYR A 27 6.89 11.17 5.18
N LEU A 28 6.31 10.28 4.35
CA LEU A 28 4.94 10.43 3.86
C LEU A 28 3.88 10.13 4.93
N VAL A 29 4.19 9.24 5.88
CA VAL A 29 3.29 8.89 6.99
C VAL A 29 3.23 10.00 8.04
N PHE A 30 4.39 10.54 8.44
CA PHE A 30 4.47 11.60 9.45
C PHE A 30 4.22 13.02 8.89
N ALA A 31 4.05 13.16 7.57
CA ALA A 31 3.69 14.42 6.93
C ALA A 31 2.20 14.56 6.61
N VAL A 32 1.36 13.59 6.98
CA VAL A 32 -0.09 13.83 7.07
C VAL A 32 -0.28 14.82 8.20
N GLY A 33 -0.49 16.09 7.81
CA GLY A 33 -0.58 17.22 8.71
C GLY A 33 -1.61 16.99 9.80
N GLU A 34 -1.24 17.47 10.99
CA GLU A 34 -2.08 17.57 12.18
C GLU A 34 -3.50 18.00 11.76
N PRO A 35 -4.57 17.39 12.31
CA PRO A 35 -5.91 17.91 12.11
C PRO A 35 -5.87 19.36 12.55
N THR A 36 -6.01 20.25 11.56
CA THR A 36 -6.09 21.69 11.77
C THR A 36 -7.04 21.93 12.91
N GLU A 37 -6.49 22.56 13.93
CA GLU A 37 -7.16 22.98 15.13
C GLU A 37 -8.57 23.43 14.78
N ASN A 38 -9.52 22.81 15.45
CA ASN A 38 -10.92 23.19 15.59
C ASN A 38 -11.16 24.70 15.41
N ASP A 39 -11.23 25.17 14.17
CA ASP A 39 -11.68 26.51 13.82
C ASP A 39 -13.21 26.52 13.97
N GLY A 40 -13.62 26.64 15.22
CA GLY A 40 -15.03 26.68 15.63
C GLY A 40 -15.42 25.56 16.57
N MET A 41 -14.89 25.58 17.80
CA MET A 41 -15.66 25.03 18.90
C MET A 41 -16.98 25.84 18.99
N LEU A 42 -18.08 25.11 18.79
CA LEU A 42 -19.53 25.43 18.81
C LEU A 42 -20.17 25.68 17.43
N PRO A 43 -21.10 24.78 17.02
CA PRO A 43 -22.47 24.89 17.50
C PRO A 43 -22.95 23.63 18.26
N ILE A 44 -23.41 23.85 19.50
CA ILE A 44 -24.43 22.99 20.12
C ILE A 44 -25.73 23.21 19.32
N GLY A 45 -26.01 22.36 18.34
CA GLY A 45 -27.28 22.35 17.61
C GLY A 45 -27.14 21.68 16.25
N GLY A 46 -27.82 20.59 15.94
CA GLY A 46 -28.81 19.86 16.73
C GLY A 46 -29.10 18.48 16.14
N GLY A 47 -29.78 17.65 16.94
CA GLY A 47 -30.27 16.34 16.53
C GLY A 47 -30.24 15.28 17.63
N ASN A 48 -31.26 15.32 18.50
CA ASN A 48 -31.79 14.28 19.38
C ASN A 48 -30.84 13.48 20.31
N GLY A 49 -30.82 13.91 21.59
CA GLY A 49 -30.80 13.05 22.79
C GLY A 49 -29.50 12.32 23.12
N GLY A 50 -28.76 12.78 24.15
CA GLY A 50 -27.75 12.02 24.92
C GLY A 50 -26.49 11.52 24.19
N ALA A 51 -26.63 10.96 22.99
CA ALA A 51 -25.59 10.28 22.20
C ALA A 51 -24.62 11.23 21.49
N GLY A 52 -24.98 12.50 21.26
CA GLY A 52 -24.08 13.49 20.65
C GLY A 52 -23.01 14.00 21.62
N ALA A 53 -23.39 14.24 22.88
CA ALA A 53 -22.47 14.69 23.92
C ALA A 53 -21.49 13.58 24.34
N THR A 54 -21.96 12.33 24.44
CA THR A 54 -21.09 11.19 24.75
C THR A 54 -20.13 10.84 23.61
N ARG A 55 -20.52 11.02 22.35
CA ARG A 55 -19.62 10.88 21.18
C ARG A 55 -18.50 11.91 21.18
N GLN A 56 -18.81 13.18 21.44
CA GLN A 56 -17.82 14.24 21.55
C GLN A 56 -16.83 14.00 22.71
N LEU A 57 -17.34 13.53 23.85
CA LEU A 57 -16.47 13.14 24.97
C LEU A 57 -15.61 11.92 24.61
N PHE A 58 -16.16 10.93 23.92
CA PHE A 58 -15.39 9.75 23.48
C PHE A 58 -14.29 10.14 22.48
N ASP A 59 -14.54 11.08 21.57
CA ASP A 59 -13.54 11.60 20.64
C ASP A 59 -12.42 12.37 21.36
N ILE A 60 -12.77 13.28 22.28
CA ILE A 60 -11.78 14.02 23.09
C ILE A 60 -10.95 13.07 23.98
N LEU A 61 -11.59 12.05 24.57
CA LEU A 61 -10.92 11.06 25.40
C LEU A 61 -10.03 10.12 24.58
N GLY A 62 -10.49 9.67 23.41
CA GLY A 62 -9.71 8.89 22.47
C GLY A 62 -8.46 9.65 22.02
N GLN A 63 -8.63 10.92 21.65
CA GLN A 63 -7.54 11.80 21.23
C GLN A 63 -6.53 12.05 22.37
N SER A 64 -7.00 12.20 23.62
CA SER A 64 -6.14 12.32 24.80
C SER A 64 -5.40 11.02 25.17
N ALA A 65 -5.94 9.86 24.78
CA ALA A 65 -5.35 8.54 24.97
C ALA A 65 -4.40 8.12 23.83
N GLY A 66 -4.12 9.01 22.87
CA GLY A 66 -3.26 8.74 21.71
C GLY A 66 -3.93 7.91 20.61
N TYR A 67 -5.25 7.71 20.70
CA TYR A 67 -6.06 7.15 19.63
C TYR A 67 -6.75 8.30 18.89
N GLU A 68 -6.15 8.80 17.82
CA GLU A 68 -6.83 9.78 16.97
C GLU A 68 -8.08 9.11 16.37
N THR A 69 -9.28 9.43 16.87
CA THR A 69 -10.57 8.86 16.43
C THR A 69 -11.02 9.42 15.07
N GLY A 70 -10.09 9.97 14.29
CA GLY A 70 -10.30 10.35 12.91
C GLY A 70 -9.96 9.19 11.95
N PRO A 71 -10.75 8.95 10.88
CA PRO A 71 -10.41 7.98 9.83
C PRO A 71 -9.05 8.20 9.17
N GLN A 72 -8.45 9.38 9.34
CA GLN A 72 -7.24 9.81 8.62
C GLN A 72 -5.93 9.30 9.22
N ASN A 73 -5.86 8.99 10.53
CA ASN A 73 -4.60 8.62 11.20
C ASN A 73 -4.69 7.32 12.00
N SER A 74 -5.66 6.46 11.68
CA SER A 74 -5.69 5.12 12.27
C SER A 74 -4.43 4.32 11.87
N VAL A 75 -3.95 3.45 12.76
CA VAL A 75 -2.87 2.48 12.47
C VAL A 75 -3.15 1.73 11.16
N GLY A 76 -4.43 1.49 10.84
CA GLY A 76 -4.86 0.91 9.57
C GLY A 76 -4.49 1.73 8.34
N ASN A 77 -4.61 3.07 8.38
CA ASN A 77 -4.24 3.93 7.25
C ASN A 77 -2.72 3.96 7.02
N VAL A 78 -1.95 4.03 8.11
CA VAL A 78 -0.48 3.94 8.04
C VAL A 78 -0.05 2.61 7.42
N VAL A 79 -0.62 1.51 7.89
CA VAL A 79 -0.34 0.17 7.35
C VAL A 79 -0.76 0.06 5.89
N ALA A 80 -1.90 0.63 5.49
CA ALA A 80 -2.34 0.63 4.10
C ALA A 80 -1.37 1.41 3.19
N ILE A 81 -0.87 2.58 3.62
CA ILE A 81 0.12 3.37 2.86
C ILE A 81 1.42 2.58 2.70
N VAL A 82 1.92 1.95 3.78
CA VAL A 82 3.14 1.13 3.76
C VAL A 82 2.98 -0.07 2.82
N ILE A 83 1.87 -0.80 2.92
CA ILE A 83 1.58 -1.95 2.05
C ILE A 83 1.55 -1.52 0.58
N ASN A 84 0.85 -0.43 0.26
CA ASN A 84 0.78 0.09 -1.11
C ASN A 84 2.17 0.50 -1.64
N ALA A 85 3.00 1.14 -0.81
CA ALA A 85 4.36 1.53 -1.18
C ALA A 85 5.25 0.29 -1.47
N VAL A 86 5.17 -0.74 -0.62
CA VAL A 86 5.92 -1.99 -0.82
C VAL A 86 5.43 -2.73 -2.06
N LEU A 87 4.11 -2.82 -2.27
CA LEU A 87 3.52 -3.44 -3.46
C LEU A 87 3.97 -2.73 -4.76
N ALA A 88 4.02 -1.39 -4.75
CA ALA A 88 4.49 -0.62 -5.91
C ALA A 88 5.97 -0.91 -6.24
N LEU A 89 6.83 -1.02 -5.23
CA LEU A 89 8.25 -1.36 -5.41
C LEU A 89 8.43 -2.79 -5.94
N VAL A 90 7.69 -3.74 -5.37
CA VAL A 90 7.70 -5.13 -5.81
C VAL A 90 7.26 -5.22 -7.28
N GLY A 91 6.15 -4.57 -7.63
CA GLY A 91 5.67 -4.51 -9.02
C GLY A 91 6.70 -3.93 -9.99
N MET A 92 7.43 -2.89 -9.58
CA MET A 92 8.52 -2.31 -10.39
C MET A 92 9.66 -3.30 -10.63
N ILE A 93 10.06 -4.07 -9.61
CA ILE A 93 11.11 -5.10 -9.73
C ILE A 93 10.68 -6.19 -10.71
N PHE A 94 9.45 -6.71 -10.58
CA PHE A 94 8.91 -7.70 -11.51
C PHE A 94 8.93 -7.22 -12.96
N LEU A 95 8.58 -5.96 -13.21
CA LEU A 95 8.62 -5.39 -14.55
C LEU A 95 10.05 -5.43 -15.12
N ILE A 96 11.05 -5.07 -14.32
CA ILE A 96 12.47 -5.11 -14.71
C ILE A 96 12.93 -6.55 -15.00
N GLU A 97 12.50 -7.52 -14.20
CA GLU A 97 12.84 -8.93 -14.41
C GLU A 97 12.25 -9.49 -15.71
N VAL A 98 11.02 -9.11 -16.06
CA VAL A 98 10.41 -9.49 -17.35
C VAL A 98 11.23 -8.95 -18.53
N PHE A 99 11.65 -7.68 -18.48
CA PHE A 99 12.52 -7.11 -19.51
C PHE A 99 13.89 -7.78 -19.55
N TYR A 100 14.48 -8.10 -18.39
CA TYR A 100 15.77 -8.78 -18.33
C TYR A 100 15.69 -10.22 -18.88
N GLY A 101 14.64 -10.97 -18.53
CA GLY A 101 14.38 -12.30 -19.07
C GLY A 101 14.13 -12.27 -20.57
N GLY A 102 13.37 -11.28 -21.05
CA GLY A 102 13.15 -11.06 -22.48
C GLY A 102 14.43 -10.72 -23.24
N TYR A 103 15.26 -9.83 -22.70
CA TYR A 103 16.56 -9.50 -23.26
C TYR A 103 17.47 -10.73 -23.31
N LEU A 104 17.55 -11.50 -22.21
CA LEU A 104 18.35 -12.72 -22.14
C LEU A 104 17.91 -13.74 -23.19
N TRP A 105 16.59 -13.89 -23.39
CA TRP A 105 16.03 -14.77 -24.42
C TRP A 105 16.40 -14.33 -25.84
N MET A 106 16.31 -13.02 -26.13
CA MET A 106 16.70 -12.47 -27.43
C MET A 106 18.20 -12.59 -27.71
N THR A 107 19.04 -12.48 -26.69
CA THR A 107 20.50 -12.59 -26.82
C THR A 107 21.04 -14.02 -26.80
N ALA A 108 20.19 -15.02 -26.57
CA ALA A 108 20.65 -16.39 -26.37
C ALA A 108 21.30 -17.03 -27.62
N GLN A 109 21.16 -16.45 -28.82
CA GLN A 109 21.86 -16.84 -30.06
C GLN A 109 21.93 -18.37 -30.35
N GLY A 110 20.94 -19.14 -29.90
CA GLY A 110 20.91 -20.60 -30.09
C GLY A 110 21.58 -21.44 -28.98
N ASN A 111 22.03 -20.82 -27.89
CA ASN A 111 22.45 -21.53 -26.68
C ASN A 111 21.23 -21.94 -25.84
N ASP A 112 20.91 -23.24 -25.85
CA ASP A 112 19.77 -23.81 -25.13
C ASP A 112 19.78 -23.55 -23.62
N GLU A 113 20.96 -23.43 -23.00
CA GLU A 113 21.08 -23.15 -21.57
C GLU A 113 20.63 -21.73 -21.24
N GLN A 114 20.97 -20.76 -22.09
CA GLN A 114 20.51 -19.38 -21.94
C GLN A 114 19.02 -19.23 -22.24
N VAL A 115 18.52 -19.96 -23.24
CA VAL A 115 17.08 -19.99 -23.55
C VAL A 115 16.28 -20.57 -22.38
N THR A 116 16.74 -21.68 -21.81
CA THR A 116 16.10 -22.33 -20.66
C THR A 116 16.09 -21.40 -19.46
N LYS A 117 17.23 -20.77 -19.16
CA LYS A 117 17.35 -19.80 -18.06
C LYS A 117 16.44 -18.59 -18.25
N ALA A 118 16.33 -18.07 -19.46
CA ALA A 118 15.45 -16.94 -19.75
C ALA A 118 13.97 -17.31 -19.57
N LYS A 119 13.56 -18.49 -20.03
CA LYS A 119 12.19 -19.01 -19.84
C LYS A 119 11.86 -19.24 -18.37
N GLU A 120 12.80 -19.79 -17.61
CA GLU A 120 12.68 -19.96 -16.16
C GLU A 120 12.39 -18.62 -15.47
N LEU A 121 13.18 -17.60 -15.81
CA LEU A 121 13.08 -16.26 -15.22
C LEU A 121 11.75 -15.57 -15.57
N ILE A 122 11.30 -15.70 -16.82
CA ILE A 122 9.99 -15.20 -17.26
C ILE A 122 8.86 -15.95 -16.53
N ARG A 123 8.96 -17.28 -16.39
CA ARG A 123 7.95 -18.08 -15.70
C ARG A 123 7.81 -17.67 -14.23
N GLN A 124 8.92 -17.46 -13.54
CA GLN A 124 8.94 -16.99 -12.16
C GLN A 124 8.32 -15.59 -12.04
N ALA A 125 8.65 -14.69 -12.97
CA ALA A 125 8.07 -13.34 -12.99
C ALA A 125 6.54 -13.36 -13.20
N VAL A 126 6.05 -14.18 -14.14
CA VAL A 126 4.60 -14.32 -14.42
C VAL A 126 3.85 -14.87 -13.20
N ILE A 127 4.41 -15.88 -12.53
CA ILE A 127 3.79 -16.45 -11.32
C ILE A 127 3.68 -15.37 -10.22
N GLY A 128 4.71 -14.55 -10.03
CA GLY A 128 4.67 -13.46 -9.06
C GLY A 128 3.57 -12.43 -9.34
N VAL A 129 3.39 -12.04 -10.61
CA VAL A 129 2.31 -11.13 -11.01
C VAL A 129 0.93 -11.75 -10.74
N ILE A 130 0.76 -13.03 -11.06
CA ILE A 130 -0.50 -13.75 -10.80
C ILE A 130 -0.83 -13.75 -9.30
N VAL A 131 0.16 -13.98 -8.43
CA VAL A 131 -0.05 -13.98 -6.97
C VAL A 131 -0.50 -12.62 -6.47
N ILE A 132 0.06 -11.53 -6.97
CA ILE A 132 -0.33 -10.16 -6.57
C ILE A 132 -1.79 -9.88 -6.96
N VAL A 133 -2.16 -10.22 -8.21
CA VAL A 133 -3.54 -10.05 -8.69
C VAL A 133 -4.51 -10.91 -7.90
N ALA A 134 -4.15 -12.16 -7.62
CA ALA A 134 -4.97 -13.08 -6.83
C ALA A 134 -5.16 -12.58 -5.39
N ALA A 135 -4.12 -12.07 -4.75
CA ALA A 135 -4.20 -11.50 -3.41
C ALA A 135 -5.18 -10.32 -3.35
N TYR A 136 -5.12 -9.43 -4.34
CA TYR A 136 -6.06 -8.30 -4.42
C TYR A 136 -7.51 -8.76 -4.60
N ALA A 137 -7.74 -9.73 -5.49
CA ALA A 137 -9.07 -10.30 -5.72
C ALA A 137 -9.65 -10.93 -4.44
N ILE A 138 -8.84 -11.66 -3.68
CA ILE A 138 -9.26 -12.28 -2.42
C ILE A 138 -9.61 -11.22 -1.38
N VAL A 139 -8.77 -10.20 -1.20
CA VAL A 139 -9.03 -9.11 -0.23
C VAL A 139 -10.32 -8.38 -0.57
N TYR A 140 -10.51 -8.03 -1.84
CA TYR A 140 -11.74 -7.39 -2.30
C TYR A 140 -12.97 -8.27 -2.09
N PHE A 141 -12.87 -9.58 -2.36
CA PHE A 141 -13.93 -10.53 -2.11
C PHE A 141 -14.30 -10.60 -0.63
N VAL A 142 -13.32 -10.69 0.27
CA VAL A 142 -13.59 -10.73 1.72
C VAL A 142 -14.22 -9.42 2.20
N LEU A 143 -13.67 -8.27 1.79
CA LEU A 143 -14.18 -6.96 2.20
C LEU A 143 -15.60 -6.70 1.71
N SER A 144 -15.91 -7.04 0.45
CA SER A 144 -17.26 -6.87 -0.11
C SER A 144 -18.29 -7.72 0.63
N ASN A 145 -18.00 -8.99 0.90
CA ASN A 145 -18.90 -9.86 1.67
C ASN A 145 -19.07 -9.36 3.13
N LEU A 146 -18.02 -8.83 3.75
CA LEU A 146 -18.11 -8.29 5.12
C LEU A 146 -18.82 -6.93 5.19
N LEU A 147 -18.64 -6.05 4.20
CA LEU A 147 -19.30 -4.75 4.13
C LEU A 147 -20.78 -4.87 3.76
N GLU A 148 -21.15 -5.83 2.93
CA GLU A 148 -22.55 -6.12 2.62
C GLU A 148 -23.29 -6.69 3.84
N VAL A 149 -22.64 -7.55 4.62
CA VAL A 149 -23.19 -8.09 5.88
C VAL A 149 -23.17 -7.05 7.02
N GLY A 150 -22.21 -6.12 7.03
CA GLY A 150 -22.11 -5.05 8.03
C GLY A 150 -22.92 -3.79 7.72
N GLY A 151 -23.47 -3.66 6.51
CA GLY A 151 -24.29 -2.53 6.06
C GLY A 151 -25.80 -2.79 6.08
N ALA A 152 -26.23 -3.99 6.50
CA ALA A 152 -27.63 -4.41 6.49
C ALA A 152 -28.40 -4.12 7.79
N ASP A 153 -27.91 -3.22 8.65
CA ASP A 153 -28.66 -2.74 9.82
C ASP A 153 -28.69 -1.21 9.86
N GLY A 154 -29.77 -0.59 9.33
CA GLY A 154 -30.20 0.72 9.84
C GLY A 154 -30.69 1.82 8.87
N THR A 155 -31.12 1.56 7.63
CA THR A 155 -31.71 2.66 6.82
C THR A 155 -32.93 2.33 5.95
N THR A 156 -33.46 1.11 6.00
CA THR A 156 -34.71 0.78 5.29
C THR A 156 -35.72 0.09 6.20
N ALA A 157 -36.24 0.86 7.17
CA ALA A 157 -37.57 0.61 7.74
C ALA A 157 -38.10 1.91 8.39
N GLY A 158 -39.01 2.59 7.70
CA GLY A 158 -39.77 3.74 8.21
C GLY A 158 -39.69 4.98 7.34
#